data_AF-A0A947F867-F1
#
_entry.id   AF-A0A947F867-F1
#
_cell.length_a   1.000
_cell.length_b   1.000
_cell.length_c   1.000
_cell.angle_alpha   90.00
_cell.angle_beta   90.00
_cell.angle_gamma   90.00
#
_symmetry.space_group_name_H-M   'P 1'
#
loop_
_entity.id
_entity.type
_entity.pdbx_description
1 polymer ?
#
loop_
_entity_poly.entity_id
_entity_poly.type
_entity_poly.pdbx_seq_one_letter_code
_entity_poly.pdbx_strand_id
1 'polypeptide(L)'
;VSMVGVILVVGLLITPAATAYLLSDRLDRMMCLAALFGVTSVVGGLYLCVWLDSAGGGAIMLFCTLQFLVVLTVAPKYGLFARWLRLRNLVPQQVIEDILTTVLRFGKRTPIAVIRQYVVHGSKSIQKALQRMVQDGLLRTENEGYHLTEKGEKEANKVLRAHRLWEAYLETIGTPEDQLHPTAHHLEHISDGNTVDYLDEKLGNPVQDPHGKSIP
;
A
#
# COMPACT_ATOMS: atom_id res chain seq x y z
N VAL A 1 -26.34 -26.66 -33.23
CA VAL A 1 -25.75 -26.64 -31.88
C VAL A 1 -26.12 -25.31 -31.24
N SER A 2 -26.91 -25.31 -30.18
CA SER A 2 -27.39 -24.10 -29.52
C SER A 2 -26.21 -23.34 -28.90
N MET A 3 -26.16 -22.01 -29.07
CA MET A 3 -25.11 -21.11 -28.56
C MET A 3 -24.69 -21.40 -27.11
N VAL A 4 -25.64 -21.83 -26.27
CA VAL A 4 -25.43 -22.25 -24.88
C VAL A 4 -24.38 -23.36 -24.74
N GLY A 5 -24.40 -24.36 -25.63
CA GLY A 5 -23.44 -25.47 -25.59
C GLY A 5 -22.00 -25.03 -25.86
N VAL A 6 -21.80 -24.08 -26.78
CA VAL A 6 -20.48 -23.53 -27.11
C VAL A 6 -19.91 -22.77 -25.91
N ILE A 7 -20.73 -21.92 -25.28
CA ILE A 7 -20.31 -21.14 -24.11
C ILE A 7 -19.91 -22.07 -22.95
N LEU A 8 -20.67 -23.14 -22.71
CA LEU A 8 -20.35 -24.12 -21.68
C LEU A 8 -19.01 -24.83 -21.95
N VAL A 9 -18.77 -25.26 -23.18
CA VAL A 9 -17.50 -25.92 -23.55
C VAL A 9 -16.31 -24.96 -23.39
N VAL A 10 -16.44 -23.73 -23.89
CA VAL A 10 -15.37 -22.72 -23.76
C VAL A 10 -15.10 -22.41 -22.28
N GLY A 11 -16.16 -22.28 -21.47
CA GLY A 11 -16.03 -22.07 -20.02
C GLY A 11 -15.29 -23.21 -19.31
N LEU A 12 -15.58 -24.46 -19.69
CA LEU A 12 -14.91 -25.65 -19.14
C LEU A 12 -13.42 -25.73 -19.51
N LEU A 13 -13.04 -25.21 -20.68
CA LEU A 13 -11.64 -25.17 -21.11
C LEU A 13 -10.85 -24.06 -20.39
N ILE A 14 -11.47 -22.90 -20.17
CA ILE A 14 -10.77 -21.71 -19.64
C ILE A 14 -10.72 -21.71 -18.10
N THR A 15 -11.80 -22.10 -17.42
CA THR A 15 -11.95 -21.89 -15.97
C THR A 15 -10.94 -22.66 -15.12
N PRO A 16 -10.65 -23.96 -15.36
CA PRO A 16 -9.65 -24.69 -14.58
C PRO A 16 -8.23 -24.12 -14.74
N ALA A 17 -7.88 -23.67 -15.96
CA ALA A 17 -6.60 -23.02 -16.24
C ALA A 17 -6.49 -21.66 -15.53
N ALA A 18 -7.54 -20.83 -15.60
CA ALA A 18 -7.61 -19.56 -14.90
C ALA A 18 -7.55 -19.74 -13.37
N THR A 19 -8.21 -20.78 -12.83
CA THR A 19 -8.19 -21.13 -11.40
C THR A 19 -6.77 -21.53 -10.95
N ALA A 20 -6.08 -22.34 -11.75
CA ALA A 20 -4.71 -22.76 -11.46
C ALA A 20 -3.70 -21.60 -11.49
N TYR A 21 -3.89 -20.67 -12.44
CA TYR A 21 -3.04 -19.48 -12.56
C TYR A 21 -3.06 -18.60 -11.30
N LEU A 22 -4.20 -18.50 -10.61
CA LEU A 22 -4.30 -17.73 -9.35
C LEU A 22 -3.41 -18.27 -8.22
N LEU A 23 -3.01 -19.53 -8.28
CA LEU A 23 -2.23 -20.21 -7.24
C LEU A 23 -0.74 -20.34 -7.57
N SER A 24 -0.35 -20.34 -8.85
CA SER A 24 1.04 -20.59 -9.25
C SER A 24 1.42 -19.91 -10.57
N ASP A 25 2.57 -19.25 -10.56
CA ASP A 25 3.20 -18.60 -11.73
C ASP A 25 4.10 -19.56 -12.55
N ARG A 26 4.37 -20.76 -12.02
CA ARG A 26 5.19 -21.78 -12.71
C ARG A 26 4.32 -22.67 -13.59
N LEU A 27 4.68 -22.77 -14.87
CA LEU A 27 3.93 -23.48 -15.90
C LEU A 27 3.67 -24.95 -15.53
N ASP A 28 4.68 -25.68 -15.07
CA ASP A 28 4.54 -27.11 -14.70
C ASP A 28 3.50 -27.32 -13.60
N ARG A 29 3.55 -26.49 -12.56
CA ARG A 29 2.61 -26.55 -11.43
C ARG A 29 1.21 -26.11 -11.85
N MET A 30 1.12 -25.10 -12.72
CA MET A 30 -0.15 -24.62 -13.25
C MET A 30 -0.85 -25.71 -14.06
N MET A 31 -0.12 -26.47 -14.88
CA MET A 31 -0.69 -27.59 -15.64
C MET A 31 -1.24 -28.68 -14.73
N CYS A 32 -0.47 -29.11 -13.72
CA CYS A 32 -0.94 -30.11 -12.74
C CYS A 32 -2.17 -29.64 -11.98
N LEU A 33 -2.18 -28.38 -11.52
CA LEU A 33 -3.32 -27.78 -10.81
C LEU A 33 -4.56 -27.65 -11.71
N ALA A 34 -4.39 -27.25 -12.98
CA ALA A 34 -5.49 -27.12 -13.92
C ALA A 34 -6.13 -28.49 -14.20
N ALA A 35 -5.32 -29.53 -14.36
CA ALA A 35 -5.80 -30.91 -14.51
C ALA A 35 -6.57 -31.36 -13.27
N LEU A 36 -6.03 -31.13 -12.07
CA LEU A 36 -6.70 -31.46 -10.80
C LEU A 36 -8.06 -30.75 -10.71
N PHE A 37 -8.08 -29.43 -10.92
CA PHE A 37 -9.29 -28.61 -10.87
C PHE A 37 -10.31 -29.00 -11.93
N GLY A 38 -9.88 -29.46 -13.11
CA GLY A 38 -10.77 -29.98 -14.14
C GLY A 38 -11.44 -31.28 -13.69
N VAL A 39 -10.68 -32.23 -13.17
CA VAL A 39 -11.20 -33.51 -12.66
C VAL A 39 -12.15 -33.29 -11.49
N THR A 40 -11.78 -32.47 -10.51
CA THR A 40 -12.64 -32.17 -9.35
C THR A 40 -13.94 -31.50 -9.78
N SER A 41 -13.90 -30.65 -10.82
CA SER A 41 -15.09 -29.97 -11.29
C SER A 41 -16.06 -30.90 -12.02
N VAL A 42 -15.56 -31.87 -12.78
CA VAL A 42 -16.42 -32.89 -13.42
C VAL A 42 -17.06 -33.78 -12.36
N VAL A 43 -16.28 -34.31 -11.41
CA VAL A 43 -16.80 -35.18 -10.34
C VAL A 43 -17.79 -34.42 -9.46
N GLY A 44 -17.43 -33.23 -8.99
CA GLY A 44 -18.28 -32.39 -8.15
C GLY A 44 -19.52 -31.90 -8.89
N GLY A 45 -19.37 -31.50 -10.16
CA GLY A 45 -20.46 -31.08 -11.02
C GLY A 45 -21.49 -32.16 -11.31
N LEU A 46 -21.04 -33.39 -11.56
CA LEU A 46 -21.93 -34.54 -11.76
C LEU A 46 -22.67 -34.92 -10.47
N TYR A 47 -22.00 -34.84 -9.31
CA TYR A 47 -22.67 -35.03 -8.02
C TYR A 47 -23.76 -33.96 -7.81
N LEU A 48 -23.44 -32.70 -8.12
CA LEU A 48 -24.34 -31.56 -7.99
C LEU A 48 -25.51 -31.65 -8.99
N CYS A 49 -25.27 -32.23 -10.18
CA CYS A 49 -26.29 -32.54 -11.18
C CYS A 49 -27.35 -33.51 -10.65
N VAL A 50 -26.93 -34.59 -9.98
CA VAL A 50 -27.85 -35.57 -9.38
C VAL A 50 -28.66 -34.94 -8.24
N TRP A 51 -28.04 -34.05 -7.47
CA TRP A 51 -28.71 -33.41 -6.34
C TRP A 51 -29.72 -32.33 -6.75
N LEU A 52 -29.42 -31.56 -7.81
CA LEU A 52 -30.28 -30.48 -8.32
C LEU A 52 -31.26 -30.93 -9.41
N ASP A 53 -31.23 -32.20 -9.83
CA ASP A 53 -32.02 -32.73 -10.95
C ASP A 53 -31.91 -31.83 -12.21
N SER A 54 -30.68 -31.40 -12.52
CA SER A 54 -30.38 -30.39 -13.54
C SER A 54 -29.56 -30.97 -14.70
N ALA A 55 -29.32 -30.18 -15.75
CA ALA A 55 -28.49 -30.60 -16.88
C ALA A 55 -27.00 -30.66 -16.47
N GLY A 56 -26.34 -31.79 -16.73
CA GLY A 56 -24.96 -32.05 -16.29
C GLY A 56 -23.95 -30.99 -16.74
N GLY A 57 -24.01 -30.52 -17.99
CA GLY A 57 -23.10 -29.49 -18.49
C GLY A 57 -23.20 -28.16 -17.71
N GLY A 58 -24.41 -27.76 -17.33
CA GLY A 58 -24.64 -26.57 -16.51
C GLY A 58 -24.15 -26.75 -15.09
N ALA A 59 -24.43 -27.89 -14.47
CA ALA A 59 -24.00 -28.20 -13.10
C ALA A 59 -22.46 -28.24 -12.97
N ILE A 60 -21.75 -28.79 -13.95
CA ILE A 60 -20.27 -28.79 -13.98
C ILE A 60 -19.74 -27.35 -14.08
N MET A 61 -20.31 -26.52 -14.96
CA MET A 61 -19.87 -25.12 -15.09
C MET A 61 -20.11 -24.31 -13.80
N LEU A 62 -21.23 -24.55 -13.13
CA LEU A 62 -21.58 -23.92 -11.86
C LEU A 62 -20.57 -24.30 -10.77
N PHE A 63 -20.20 -25.58 -10.69
CA PHE A 63 -19.17 -26.05 -9.77
C PHE A 63 -17.78 -25.48 -10.10
N CYS A 64 -17.37 -25.48 -11.37
CA CYS A 64 -16.14 -24.83 -11.85
C CYS A 64 -16.07 -23.36 -11.39
N THR A 65 -17.17 -22.64 -11.53
CA THR A 65 -17.27 -21.21 -11.17
C THR A 65 -17.19 -21.03 -9.66
N LEU A 66 -17.84 -21.89 -8.88
CA LEU A 66 -17.74 -21.88 -7.42
C LEU A 66 -16.31 -22.14 -6.95
N GLN A 67 -15.65 -23.15 -7.55
CA GLN A 67 -14.25 -23.46 -7.28
C GLN A 67 -13.33 -22.28 -7.63
N PHE A 68 -13.54 -21.63 -8.78
CA PHE A 68 -12.82 -20.42 -9.17
C PHE A 68 -13.01 -19.29 -8.15
N LEU A 69 -14.24 -19.03 -7.70
CA LEU A 69 -14.52 -17.98 -6.70
C LEU A 69 -13.86 -18.27 -5.35
N VAL A 70 -13.87 -19.54 -4.91
CA VAL A 70 -13.17 -19.95 -3.68
C VAL A 70 -11.67 -19.71 -3.80
N VAL A 71 -11.06 -20.11 -4.92
CA VAL A 71 -9.63 -19.87 -5.15
C VAL A 71 -9.32 -18.39 -5.29
N LEU A 72 -10.16 -17.61 -5.98
CA LEU A 72 -10.03 -16.16 -6.11
C LEU A 72 -10.08 -15.43 -4.76
N THR A 73 -10.86 -15.92 -3.80
CA THR A 73 -10.91 -15.31 -2.47
C THR A 73 -9.68 -15.67 -1.64
N VAL A 74 -9.24 -16.94 -1.66
CA VAL A 74 -8.17 -17.47 -0.80
C VAL A 74 -6.76 -17.25 -1.35
N ALA A 75 -6.58 -17.09 -2.66
CA ALA A 75 -5.26 -17.05 -3.30
C ALA A 75 -4.31 -16.00 -2.66
N PRO A 76 -3.07 -16.39 -2.28
CA PRO A 76 -2.19 -15.53 -1.48
C PRO A 76 -1.60 -14.34 -2.26
N LYS A 77 -1.35 -14.51 -3.56
CA LYS A 77 -0.77 -13.45 -4.42
C LYS A 77 -1.86 -12.61 -5.07
N TYR A 78 -2.79 -13.26 -5.77
CA TYR A 78 -3.82 -12.63 -6.58
C TYR A 78 -5.19 -12.53 -5.90
N GLY A 79 -5.36 -13.16 -4.74
CA GLY A 79 -6.67 -13.24 -4.11
C GLY A 79 -7.10 -11.95 -3.46
N LEU A 80 -8.42 -11.74 -3.49
CA LEU A 80 -9.07 -10.54 -2.96
C LEU A 80 -8.84 -10.39 -1.45
N PHE A 81 -8.82 -11.50 -0.70
CA PHE A 81 -8.62 -11.47 0.74
C PHE A 81 -7.20 -11.08 1.14
N ALA A 82 -6.19 -11.67 0.50
CA ALA A 82 -4.79 -11.32 0.75
C ALA A 82 -4.50 -9.86 0.37
N ARG A 83 -5.09 -9.38 -0.73
CA ARG A 83 -5.03 -7.96 -1.11
C ARG A 83 -5.71 -7.08 -0.06
N TRP A 84 -6.92 -7.41 0.37
CA TRP A 84 -7.65 -6.65 1.39
C TRP A 84 -6.90 -6.58 2.72
N LEU A 85 -6.30 -7.69 3.17
CA LEU A 85 -5.49 -7.72 4.39
C LEU A 85 -4.24 -6.85 4.28
N ARG A 86 -3.54 -6.92 3.14
CA ARG A 86 -2.37 -6.06 2.86
C ARG A 86 -2.77 -4.58 2.85
N LEU A 87 -3.83 -4.23 2.13
CA LEU A 87 -4.33 -2.86 2.02
C LEU A 87 -4.78 -2.28 3.38
N ARG A 88 -5.38 -3.11 4.25
CA ARG A 88 -5.78 -2.66 5.61
C ARG A 88 -4.60 -2.29 6.51
N ASN A 89 -3.41 -2.80 6.23
CA ASN A 89 -2.21 -2.57 7.02
C ASN A 89 -1.21 -1.63 6.34
N LEU A 90 -1.55 -1.07 5.18
CA LEU A 90 -0.77 0.01 4.60
C LEU A 90 -0.92 1.25 5.47
N VAL A 91 0.21 1.68 6.03
CA VAL A 91 0.37 3.00 6.65
C VAL A 91 0.86 3.93 5.54
N PRO A 92 0.16 5.02 5.22
CA PRO A 92 0.64 5.99 4.24
C PRO A 92 1.99 6.58 4.69
N GLN A 93 2.91 6.76 3.74
CA GLN A 93 4.23 7.31 4.03
C GLN A 93 4.16 8.73 4.61
N GLN A 94 3.21 9.55 4.13
CA GLN A 94 2.91 10.88 4.66
C GLN A 94 2.71 10.90 6.18
N VAL A 95 1.98 9.91 6.73
CA VAL A 95 1.75 9.80 8.19
C VAL A 95 3.06 9.59 8.94
N ILE A 96 3.99 8.81 8.39
CA ILE A 96 5.28 8.55 9.00
C ILE A 96 6.11 9.84 9.01
N GLU A 97 6.16 10.53 7.87
CA GLU A 97 6.91 11.77 7.68
C GLU A 97 6.37 12.90 8.56
N ASP A 98 5.05 13.08 8.64
CA ASP A 98 4.41 14.05 9.54
C ASP A 98 4.71 13.75 11.02
N ILE A 99 4.70 12.47 11.42
CA ILE A 99 5.07 12.07 12.79
C ILE A 99 6.55 12.39 13.03
N LEU A 100 7.44 12.04 12.10
CA LEU A 100 8.88 12.30 12.22
C LEU A 100 9.16 13.80 12.39
N THR A 101 8.60 14.64 11.51
CA THR A 101 8.81 16.09 11.55
C THR A 101 8.19 16.72 12.80
N THR A 102 7.02 16.24 13.25
CA THR A 102 6.41 16.67 14.51
C THR A 102 7.32 16.34 15.69
N VAL A 103 7.79 15.10 15.82
CA VAL A 103 8.65 14.70 16.94
C VAL A 103 9.98 15.46 16.90
N LEU A 104 10.54 15.70 15.71
CA LEU A 104 11.76 16.47 15.52
C LEU A 104 11.59 17.93 15.97
N ARG A 105 10.52 18.62 15.55
CA ARG A 105 10.26 20.03 15.89
C ARG A 105 10.09 20.25 17.41
N PHE A 106 9.44 19.32 18.10
CA PHE A 106 9.26 19.44 19.55
C PHE A 106 10.52 19.07 20.34
N GLY A 107 11.50 18.37 19.73
CA GLY A 107 12.85 18.13 20.26
C GLY A 107 12.94 17.46 21.64
N LYS A 108 11.79 17.05 22.18
CA LYS A 108 11.57 16.53 23.53
C LYS A 108 10.61 15.37 23.43
N ARG A 109 10.55 14.57 24.49
CA ARG A 109 9.60 13.46 24.66
C ARG A 109 8.19 13.92 24.25
N THR A 110 7.65 13.36 23.16
CA THR A 110 6.34 13.75 22.64
C THR A 110 5.29 12.72 23.04
N PRO A 111 4.28 13.10 23.85
CA PRO A 111 3.18 12.19 24.15
C PRO A 111 2.29 12.03 22.90
N ILE A 112 1.61 10.89 22.81
CA ILE A 112 0.71 10.60 21.68
C ILE A 112 -0.41 11.64 21.51
N ALA A 113 -0.79 12.34 22.59
CA ALA A 113 -1.78 13.42 22.55
C ALA A 113 -1.35 14.58 21.65
N VAL A 114 -0.07 14.97 21.71
CA VAL A 114 0.49 16.03 20.87
C VAL A 114 0.52 15.57 19.42
N ILE A 115 0.96 14.34 19.15
CA ILE A 115 1.02 13.79 17.78
C ILE A 115 -0.38 13.79 17.14
N ARG A 116 -1.43 13.44 17.90
CA ARG A 116 -2.82 13.46 17.41
C ARG A 116 -3.38 14.86 17.16
N GLN A 117 -2.80 15.89 17.77
CA GLN A 117 -3.24 17.27 17.56
C GLN A 117 -2.69 17.87 16.26
N TYR A 118 -1.47 17.47 15.87
CA TYR A 118 -0.78 18.05 14.71
C TYR A 118 -0.87 17.18 13.44
N VAL A 119 -1.04 15.85 13.58
CA VAL A 119 -1.15 14.94 12.42
C VAL A 119 -2.61 14.75 12.04
N VAL A 120 -3.02 15.27 10.88
CA VAL A 120 -4.41 15.22 10.38
C VAL A 120 -4.73 13.85 9.77
N HIS A 121 -4.72 12.81 10.59
CA HIS A 121 -5.03 11.43 10.17
C HIS A 121 -5.85 10.66 11.21
N GLY A 122 -6.54 9.61 10.77
CA GLY A 122 -7.34 8.78 11.66
C GLY A 122 -6.51 8.13 12.78
N SER A 123 -7.04 8.10 14.00
CA SER A 123 -6.35 7.60 15.21
C SER A 123 -5.77 6.18 15.05
N LYS A 124 -6.45 5.30 14.32
CA LYS A 124 -5.97 3.94 14.01
C LYS A 124 -4.74 3.95 13.09
N SER A 125 -4.68 4.87 12.13
CA SER A 125 -3.53 5.00 11.22
C SER A 125 -2.30 5.47 11.98
N ILE A 126 -2.46 6.50 12.83
CA ILE A 126 -1.39 7.02 13.70
C ILE A 126 -0.86 5.92 14.62
N GLN A 127 -1.73 5.14 15.26
CA GLN A 127 -1.30 4.06 16.14
C GLN A 127 -0.52 2.97 15.39
N LYS A 128 -0.97 2.58 14.20
CA LYS A 128 -0.24 1.63 13.35
C LYS A 128 1.11 2.19 12.88
N ALA A 129 1.15 3.47 12.52
CA ALA A 129 2.37 4.17 12.13
C ALA A 129 3.38 4.16 13.29
N LEU A 130 2.96 4.54 14.50
CA LEU A 130 3.81 4.52 15.69
C LEU A 130 4.36 3.12 15.98
N GLN A 131 3.51 2.09 15.94
CA GLN A 131 3.96 0.70 16.12
C GLN A 131 5.00 0.30 15.09
N ARG A 132 4.76 0.63 13.82
CA ARG A 132 5.68 0.33 12.72
C ARG A 132 7.00 1.10 12.86
N MET A 133 6.95 2.39 13.18
CA MET A 133 8.14 3.23 13.38
C MET A 133 9.00 2.78 14.55
N VAL A 134 8.38 2.25 15.62
CA VAL A 134 9.11 1.62 16.73
C VAL A 134 9.77 0.31 16.27
N GLN A 135 9.05 -0.51 15.51
CA GLN A 135 9.59 -1.76 14.95
C GLN A 135 10.75 -1.52 13.97
N ASP A 136 10.65 -0.48 13.14
CA ASP A 136 11.65 -0.08 12.14
C ASP A 136 12.85 0.67 12.77
N GLY A 137 12.80 0.89 14.09
CA GLY A 137 13.85 1.54 14.88
C GLY A 137 13.97 3.04 14.63
N LEU A 138 12.93 3.70 14.11
CA LEU A 138 12.87 5.16 13.90
C LEU A 138 12.48 5.90 15.19
N LEU A 139 11.62 5.28 16.00
CA LEU A 139 11.17 5.80 17.28
C LEU A 139 11.52 4.84 18.42
N ARG A 140 11.67 5.40 19.62
CA ARG A 140 11.72 4.64 20.87
C ARG A 140 10.68 5.20 21.83
N THR A 141 10.09 4.31 22.61
CA THR A 141 9.11 4.65 23.64
C THR A 141 9.83 4.84 24.97
N GLU A 142 9.63 5.99 25.62
CA GLU A 142 10.20 6.30 26.93
C GLU A 142 9.17 7.10 27.76
N ASN A 143 8.88 6.66 28.99
CA ASN A 143 8.00 7.35 29.95
C ASN A 143 6.71 7.93 29.32
N GLU A 144 5.94 7.09 28.62
CA GLU A 144 4.69 7.45 27.93
C GLU A 144 4.80 8.43 26.74
N GLY A 145 6.03 8.74 26.29
CA GLY A 145 6.30 9.53 25.09
C GLY A 145 7.12 8.80 24.04
N TYR A 146 7.18 9.38 22.85
CA TYR A 146 8.03 8.94 21.75
C TYR A 146 9.23 9.88 21.60
N HIS A 147 10.40 9.30 21.34
CA HIS A 147 11.62 10.01 20.96
C HIS A 147 12.21 9.43 19.69
N LEU A 148 12.86 10.27 18.89
CA LEU A 148 13.58 9.83 17.69
C LEU A 148 14.85 9.08 18.09
N THR A 149 15.16 8.04 17.32
CA THR A 149 16.50 7.43 17.35
C THR A 149 17.42 8.21 16.41
N GLU A 150 18.73 7.94 16.44
CA GLU A 150 19.66 8.51 15.46
C GLU A 150 19.24 8.24 14.00
N LYS A 151 18.64 7.07 13.74
CA LYS A 151 18.08 6.73 12.43
C LYS A 151 16.83 7.57 12.13
N GLY A 152 15.94 7.73 13.11
CA GLY A 152 14.75 8.57 12.98
C GLY A 152 15.07 10.03 12.75
N GLU A 153 16.08 10.57 13.44
CA GLU A 153 16.55 11.95 13.24
C GLU A 153 17.10 12.17 11.84
N LYS A 154 17.90 11.23 11.31
CA LYS A 154 18.40 11.32 9.93
C LYS A 154 17.26 11.37 8.91
N GLU A 155 16.25 10.50 9.05
CA GLU A 155 15.09 10.50 8.15
C GLU A 155 14.23 11.76 8.32
N ALA A 156 13.99 12.21 9.56
CA ALA A 156 13.24 13.42 9.84
C ALA A 156 13.93 14.67 9.25
N ASN A 157 15.27 14.74 9.33
CA ASN A 157 16.04 15.82 8.75
C ASN A 157 15.99 15.83 7.21
N LYS A 158 15.95 14.67 6.55
CA LYS A 158 15.76 14.60 5.08
C LYS A 158 14.42 15.21 4.66
N VAL A 159 13.34 14.84 5.34
CA VAL A 159 12.00 15.40 5.08
C VAL A 159 12.00 16.90 5.33
N LEU A 160 12.58 17.35 6.45
CA LEU A 160 12.67 18.76 6.79
C LEU A 160 13.53 19.57 5.78
N ARG A 161 14.64 18.99 5.30
CA ARG A 161 15.47 19.58 4.24
C ARG A 161 14.66 19.74 2.95
N ALA A 162 13.94 18.70 2.53
CA ALA A 162 13.09 18.76 1.35
C ALA A 162 12.01 19.85 1.46
N HIS A 163 11.33 19.93 2.61
CA HIS A 163 10.35 20.99 2.89
C HIS A 163 10.95 22.40 2.70
N ARG A 164 12.09 22.65 3.34
CA ARG A 164 12.76 23.96 3.29
C ARG A 164 13.25 24.34 1.90
N LEU A 165 13.79 23.38 1.15
CA LEU A 165 14.21 23.60 -0.23
C LEU A 165 13.02 23.91 -1.15
N TRP A 166 11.87 23.25 -0.93
CA TRP A 166 10.64 23.61 -1.64
C TRP A 166 10.14 24.99 -1.27
N GLU A 167 10.16 25.38 0.01
CA GLU A 167 9.81 26.74 0.44
C GLU A 167 10.71 27.78 -0.26
N ALA A 168 12.03 27.57 -0.27
CA ALA A 168 13.00 28.46 -0.94
C ALA A 168 12.79 28.53 -2.47
N TYR A 169 12.49 27.38 -3.10
CA TYR A 169 12.19 27.33 -4.53
C TYR A 169 10.88 28.06 -4.86
N LEU A 170 9.83 27.83 -4.07
CA LEU A 170 8.52 28.43 -4.26
C LEU A 170 8.56 29.96 -4.03
N GLU A 171 9.38 30.43 -3.09
CA GLU A 171 9.64 31.85 -2.91
C GLU A 171 10.32 32.45 -4.15
N THR A 172 11.33 31.76 -4.70
CA THR A 172 12.08 32.24 -5.88
C THR A 172 11.17 32.43 -7.11
N ILE A 173 10.14 31.60 -7.27
CA ILE A 173 9.17 31.73 -8.37
C ILE A 173 8.01 32.70 -8.06
N GLY A 174 8.00 33.33 -6.87
CA GLY A 174 7.01 34.33 -6.47
C GLY A 174 5.67 33.74 -6.02
N THR A 175 5.68 32.56 -5.41
CA THR A 175 4.47 31.95 -4.84
C THR A 175 3.93 32.82 -3.69
N PRO A 176 2.62 33.12 -3.63
CA PRO A 176 2.02 33.86 -2.53
C PRO A 176 2.31 33.24 -1.15
N GLU A 177 2.58 34.08 -0.12
CA GLU A 177 2.92 33.62 1.24
C GLU A 177 1.88 32.68 1.86
N ASP A 178 0.59 32.87 1.55
CA ASP A 178 -0.51 32.04 2.02
C ASP A 178 -0.50 30.63 1.41
N GLN A 179 0.07 30.47 0.21
CA GLN A 179 0.15 29.19 -0.51
C GLN A 179 1.52 28.54 -0.42
N LEU A 180 2.54 29.28 0.00
CA LEU A 180 3.93 28.82 0.06
C LEU A 180 4.06 27.55 0.92
N HIS A 181 3.71 27.61 2.21
CA HIS A 181 3.83 26.47 3.11
C HIS A 181 2.90 25.29 2.75
N PRO A 182 1.59 25.49 2.46
CA PRO A 182 0.72 24.39 2.04
C PRO A 182 1.21 23.65 0.79
N THR A 183 1.77 24.39 -0.18
CA THR A 183 2.30 23.80 -1.42
C THR A 183 3.60 23.06 -1.17
N ALA A 184 4.51 23.63 -0.38
CA ALA A 184 5.75 22.96 0.03
C ALA A 184 5.48 21.64 0.77
N HIS A 185 4.52 21.64 1.70
CA HIS A 185 4.09 20.44 2.44
C HIS A 185 3.56 19.33 1.52
N HIS A 186 2.82 19.66 0.46
CA HIS A 186 2.39 18.66 -0.51
C HIS A 186 3.54 18.08 -1.35
N LEU A 187 4.53 18.91 -1.71
CA LEU A 187 5.64 18.53 -2.58
C LEU A 187 6.73 17.74 -1.85
N GLU A 188 6.93 17.96 -0.55
CA GLU A 188 7.96 17.25 0.24
C GLU A 188 7.75 15.73 0.22
N HIS A 189 6.50 15.27 0.23
CA HIS A 189 6.13 13.86 0.27
C HIS A 189 6.27 13.13 -1.07
N ILE A 190 6.39 13.87 -2.18
CA ILE A 190 6.49 13.32 -3.55
C ILE A 190 7.95 13.35 -4.04
N SER A 191 8.85 13.93 -3.27
CA SER A 191 10.22 14.19 -3.71
C SER A 191 11.14 13.02 -3.43
N ASP A 192 11.63 12.38 -4.50
CA ASP A 192 12.76 11.46 -4.42
C ASP A 192 14.06 12.23 -4.08
N GLY A 193 15.03 11.54 -3.46
CA GLY A 193 16.30 12.16 -3.05
C GLY A 193 17.03 12.91 -4.19
N ASN A 194 17.00 12.36 -5.41
CA ASN A 194 17.62 13.01 -6.58
C ASN A 194 16.98 14.36 -6.93
N THR A 195 15.67 14.50 -6.74
CA THR A 195 14.94 15.74 -7.03
C THR A 195 15.32 16.82 -6.02
N VAL A 196 15.43 16.44 -4.75
CA VAL A 196 15.83 17.36 -3.67
C VAL A 196 17.27 17.84 -3.88
N ASP A 197 18.19 16.95 -4.25
CA ASP A 197 19.59 17.32 -4.51
C ASP A 197 19.72 18.21 -5.74
N TYR A 198 18.92 17.97 -6.79
CA TYR A 198 18.85 18.86 -7.94
C TYR A 198 18.32 20.25 -7.58
N LEU A 199 17.29 20.34 -6.74
CA LEU A 199 16.76 21.61 -6.25
C LEU A 199 17.80 22.37 -5.43
N ASP A 200 18.52 21.67 -4.55
CA ASP A 200 19.60 22.25 -3.75
C ASP A 200 20.71 22.85 -4.63
N GLU A 201 21.17 22.10 -5.64
CA GLU A 201 22.15 22.57 -6.61
C GLU A 201 21.64 23.79 -7.40
N LYS A 202 20.38 23.77 -7.82
CA LYS A 202 19.76 24.88 -8.57
C LYS A 202 19.59 26.15 -7.75
N LEU A 203 19.34 26.02 -6.45
CA LEU A 203 19.24 27.14 -5.52
C LEU A 203 20.61 27.65 -5.06
N GLY A 204 21.71 26.97 -5.42
CA GLY A 204 23.07 27.36 -5.04
C GLY A 204 23.46 26.93 -3.63
N ASN A 205 22.90 25.83 -3.13
CA ASN A 205 23.11 25.29 -1.77
C ASN A 205 22.76 26.29 -0.66
N PRO A 206 21.50 26.75 -0.57
CA PRO A 206 21.08 27.68 0.47
C PRO A 206 21.25 27.08 1.87
N VAL A 207 21.81 27.88 2.79
CA VAL A 207 22.01 27.47 4.18
C VAL A 207 20.78 27.77 5.04
N GLN A 208 19.87 28.64 4.58
CA GLN A 208 18.65 29.05 5.30
C GLN A 208 17.42 29.00 4.39
N ASP A 209 16.27 28.71 5.00
CA ASP A 209 14.94 28.82 4.37
C ASP A 209 14.45 30.28 4.34
N PRO A 210 13.36 30.60 3.61
CA PRO A 210 12.76 31.95 3.53
C PRO A 210 12.42 32.56 4.90
N HIS A 211 12.24 31.71 5.90
CA HIS A 211 11.88 32.09 7.27
C HIS A 211 13.08 32.15 8.22
N GLY A 212 14.31 32.03 7.70
CA GLY A 212 15.56 32.17 8.44
C GLY A 212 15.97 30.94 9.26
N LYS A 213 15.38 29.76 9.05
CA LYS A 213 15.79 28.51 9.72
C LYS A 213 16.82 27.77 8.88
N SER A 214 17.75 27.10 9.54
CA SER A 214 18.87 26.40 8.88
C SER A 214 18.40 25.18 8.08
N ILE A 215 18.81 25.03 6.84
CA ILE A 215 18.57 23.80 6.06
C ILE A 215 19.57 22.72 6.54
N PRO A 216 19.09 21.57 7.08
CA PRO A 216 19.95 20.54 7.66
C PRO A 216 20.60 19.65 6.59
#